data_AF-A0A956GCS9-F1
#
_entry.id   AF-A0A956GCS9-F1
#
_cell.length_a   1.000
_cell.length_b   1.000
_cell.length_c   1.000
_cell.angle_alpha   90.00
_cell.angle_beta   90.00
_cell.angle_gamma   90.00
#
_symmetry.space_group_name_H-M   'P 1'
#
loop_
_entity.id
_entity.type
_entity.pdbx_description
1 polymer ?
#
loop_
_entity_poly.entity_id
_entity_poly.type
_entity_poly.pdbx_seq_one_letter_code
_entity_poly.pdbx_strand_id
1 'polypeptide(L)'
;ALPDADAAPRAAPIKRASAPAPRRAKIARPRAREPSAAERQLLEMARTALSRGRADDALRQLGAHRRRFRRSQLREEREALTVMALAAAGRRDQARARAERFRRRYPRSLLLPSVEAATKPRPAAP
;
A
#
# COMPACT_ATOMS: atom_id res chain seq x y z
N ALA A 1 -29.40 -49.53 56.91
CA ALA A 1 -28.53 -48.85 57.89
C ALA A 1 -27.37 -48.22 57.11
N LEU A 2 -27.22 -46.89 57.20
CA LEU A 2 -26.06 -46.16 56.67
C LEU A 2 -24.83 -46.41 57.57
N PRO A 3 -23.63 -46.30 57.01
CA PRO A 3 -22.73 -45.22 57.46
C PRO A 3 -22.18 -44.46 56.24
N ASP A 4 -22.45 -43.17 56.07
CA ASP A 4 -21.70 -42.04 56.64
C ASP A 4 -20.17 -42.20 56.54
N ALA A 5 -19.60 -41.55 55.53
CA ALA A 5 -18.18 -41.24 55.43
C ALA A 5 -18.06 -39.78 55.03
N ASP A 6 -18.24 -38.94 56.04
CA ASP A 6 -17.65 -37.63 56.23
C ASP A 6 -16.19 -37.58 55.71
N ALA A 7 -15.87 -36.59 54.87
CA ALA A 7 -14.62 -35.81 54.91
C ALA A 7 -14.39 -35.00 53.62
N ALA A 8 -14.92 -33.79 53.58
CA ALA A 8 -14.20 -32.62 53.07
C ALA A 8 -14.13 -31.62 54.24
N PRO A 9 -13.11 -30.75 54.42
CA PRO A 9 -12.35 -30.09 53.36
C PRO A 9 -10.85 -29.84 53.67
N ARG A 10 -10.04 -29.46 52.66
CA ARG A 10 -8.92 -28.54 52.92
C ARG A 10 -8.53 -27.72 51.69
N ALA A 11 -8.74 -26.41 51.81
CA ALA A 11 -8.27 -25.42 50.87
C ALA A 11 -6.77 -25.13 51.06
N ALA A 12 -6.04 -24.92 49.97
CA ALA A 12 -5.10 -23.80 49.85
C ALA A 12 -4.76 -23.53 48.36
N PRO A 13 -4.60 -22.24 47.97
CA PRO A 13 -4.49 -21.83 46.58
C PRO A 13 -3.04 -21.76 46.12
N ILE A 14 -2.72 -22.35 44.96
CA ILE A 14 -1.45 -22.07 44.27
C ILE A 14 -1.71 -21.17 43.06
N LYS A 15 -1.57 -19.86 43.27
CA LYS A 15 -1.28 -18.90 42.20
C LYS A 15 0.02 -19.36 41.52
N ARG A 16 -0.07 -19.95 40.33
CA ARG A 16 1.11 -20.11 39.46
C ARG A 16 1.30 -18.83 38.66
N ALA A 17 2.33 -18.12 39.10
CA ALA A 17 2.87 -16.93 38.49
C ALA A 17 3.26 -17.14 37.02
N SER A 18 3.05 -16.07 36.26
CA SER A 18 3.94 -15.56 35.20
C SER A 18 4.34 -16.50 34.08
N ALA A 19 3.49 -16.59 33.05
CA ALA A 19 3.98 -16.82 31.70
C ALA A 19 4.70 -15.55 31.20
N PRO A 20 5.94 -15.64 30.68
CA PRO A 20 6.70 -14.47 30.26
C PRO A 20 6.11 -13.84 28.99
N ALA A 21 5.77 -12.55 29.09
CA ALA A 21 5.49 -11.66 27.96
C ALA A 21 6.77 -11.41 27.12
N PRO A 22 6.62 -10.93 25.88
CA PRO A 22 7.23 -11.51 24.69
C PRO A 22 8.73 -11.27 24.60
N ARG A 23 9.48 -12.31 24.23
CA ARG A 23 10.82 -12.12 23.66
C ARG A 23 10.67 -11.19 22.46
N ARG A 24 11.20 -9.97 22.59
CA ARG A 24 11.52 -9.05 21.50
C ARG A 24 12.11 -9.86 20.35
N ALA A 25 11.27 -10.26 19.40
CA ALA A 25 11.72 -10.70 18.10
C ALA A 25 12.46 -9.50 17.54
N LYS A 26 13.79 -9.64 17.48
CA LYS A 26 14.70 -8.71 16.82
C LYS A 26 13.99 -8.26 15.54
N ILE A 27 13.69 -6.97 15.44
CA ILE A 27 13.05 -6.38 14.27
C ILE A 27 14.04 -6.61 13.13
N ALA A 28 13.92 -7.76 12.47
CA ALA A 28 14.55 -8.00 11.20
C ALA A 28 14.00 -6.87 10.33
N ARG A 29 14.87 -5.94 9.93
CA ARG A 29 14.55 -4.96 8.90
C ARG A 29 13.82 -5.74 7.81
N PRO A 30 12.57 -5.38 7.45
CA PRO A 30 11.88 -6.11 6.41
C PRO A 30 12.77 -6.02 5.19
N ARG A 31 13.41 -7.13 4.81
CA ARG A 31 14.04 -7.26 3.49
C ARG A 31 12.95 -6.84 2.53
N ALA A 32 13.26 -5.88 1.67
CA ALA A 32 12.29 -5.35 0.74
C ALA A 32 11.70 -6.55 -0.02
N ARG A 33 10.42 -6.84 0.24
CA ARG A 33 9.77 -8.02 -0.32
C ARG A 33 9.55 -7.72 -1.78
N GLU A 34 10.15 -8.53 -2.63
CA GLU A 34 9.91 -8.47 -4.08
C GLU A 34 8.41 -8.39 -4.35
N PRO A 35 7.99 -7.55 -5.32
CA PRO A 35 6.58 -7.37 -5.62
C PRO A 35 5.97 -8.70 -6.06
N SER A 36 4.75 -8.97 -5.59
CA SER A 36 4.04 -10.19 -5.97
C SER A 36 3.56 -10.13 -7.42
N ALA A 37 3.26 -11.28 -8.03
CA ALA A 37 2.68 -11.33 -9.37
C ALA A 37 1.35 -10.55 -9.46
N ALA A 38 0.49 -10.69 -8.46
CA ALA A 38 -0.78 -9.96 -8.37
C ALA A 38 -0.58 -8.44 -8.28
N GLU A 39 0.51 -8.00 -7.64
CA GLU A 39 0.83 -6.59 -7.56
C GLU A 39 1.26 -6.02 -8.92
N ARG A 40 2.20 -6.70 -9.59
CA ARG A 40 2.64 -6.32 -10.94
C ARG A 40 1.45 -6.28 -11.90
N GLN A 41 0.57 -7.26 -11.83
CA GLN A 41 -0.63 -7.32 -12.68
C GLN A 41 -1.52 -6.07 -12.55
N LEU A 42 -1.72 -5.55 -11.34
CA LEU A 42 -2.52 -4.32 -11.16
C LEU A 42 -1.88 -3.10 -11.85
N LEU A 43 -0.56 -2.98 -11.81
CA LEU A 43 0.15 -1.87 -12.46
C LEU A 43 0.19 -2.05 -13.99
N GLU A 44 0.36 -3.27 -14.48
CA GLU A 44 0.25 -3.57 -15.91
C GLU A 44 -1.15 -3.30 -16.45
N MET A 45 -2.21 -3.64 -15.70
CA MET A 45 -3.57 -3.27 -16.07
C MET A 45 -3.76 -1.76 -16.11
N ALA A 46 -3.17 -1.01 -15.18
CA ALA A 46 -3.23 0.45 -15.17
C ALA A 46 -2.50 1.06 -16.38
N ARG A 47 -1.30 0.56 -16.71
CA ARG A 47 -0.54 0.96 -17.91
C ARG A 47 -1.33 0.70 -19.17
N THR A 48 -1.89 -0.50 -19.31
CA THR A 48 -2.72 -0.90 -20.46
C THR A 48 -3.94 0.01 -20.61
N ALA A 49 -4.62 0.32 -19.50
CA ALA A 49 -5.78 1.21 -19.50
C ALA A 49 -5.40 2.64 -19.95
N LEU A 50 -4.26 3.16 -19.49
CA LEU A 50 -3.72 4.45 -19.92
C LEU A 50 -3.44 4.47 -21.43
N SER A 51 -2.76 3.46 -21.96
CA SER A 51 -2.46 3.36 -23.40
C SER A 51 -3.73 3.29 -24.25
N ARG A 52 -4.85 2.82 -23.69
CA ARG A 52 -6.16 2.76 -24.35
C ARG A 52 -7.04 3.99 -24.11
N GLY A 53 -6.51 5.04 -23.48
CA GLY A 53 -7.27 6.26 -23.14
C GLY A 53 -8.32 6.06 -22.03
N ARG A 54 -8.32 4.90 -21.34
CA ARG A 54 -9.26 4.58 -20.26
C ARG A 54 -8.72 5.05 -18.91
N ALA A 55 -8.66 6.37 -18.75
CA ALA A 55 -8.03 6.99 -17.59
C ALA A 55 -8.70 6.62 -16.25
N ASP A 56 -10.03 6.51 -16.21
CA ASP A 56 -10.74 6.14 -14.98
C ASP A 56 -10.46 4.69 -14.57
N ASP A 57 -10.41 3.76 -15.53
CA ASP A 57 -10.01 2.37 -15.27
C ASP A 57 -8.61 2.29 -14.69
N ALA A 58 -7.66 3.08 -15.23
CA ALA A 58 -6.31 3.15 -14.68
C ALA A 58 -6.34 3.63 -13.21
N LEU A 59 -7.10 4.69 -12.90
CA LEU A 59 -7.25 5.20 -11.52
C LEU A 59 -7.86 4.15 -10.58
N ARG A 60 -8.83 3.36 -11.05
CA ARG A 60 -9.42 2.26 -10.28
C ARG A 60 -8.39 1.20 -9.94
N GLN A 61 -7.58 0.75 -10.90
CA GLN A 61 -6.52 -0.25 -10.65
C GLN A 61 -5.44 0.27 -9.70
N LEU A 62 -5.01 1.52 -9.88
CA LEU A 62 -4.03 2.17 -9.00
C LEU A 62 -4.56 2.37 -7.58
N GLY A 63 -5.86 2.67 -7.45
CA GLY A 63 -6.55 2.72 -6.18
C GLY A 63 -6.60 1.37 -5.47
N ALA A 64 -6.87 0.28 -6.21
CA ALA A 64 -6.84 -1.08 -5.69
C ALA A 64 -5.42 -1.48 -5.24
N HIS A 65 -4.40 -1.17 -6.04
CA HIS A 65 -2.99 -1.36 -5.69
C HIS A 65 -2.65 -0.63 -4.39
N ARG A 66 -3.01 0.65 -4.26
CA ARG A 66 -2.76 1.44 -3.05
C ARG A 66 -3.39 0.82 -1.79
N ARG A 67 -4.61 0.29 -1.90
CA ARG A 67 -5.32 -0.33 -0.76
C ARG A 67 -4.67 -1.64 -0.34
N ARG A 68 -4.31 -2.49 -1.30
CA ARG A 68 -3.75 -3.84 -1.08
C ARG A 68 -2.25 -3.85 -0.77
N PHE A 69 -1.48 -2.94 -1.37
CA PHE A 69 -0.02 -2.92 -1.36
C PHE A 69 0.54 -1.58 -0.85
N ARG A 70 0.09 -1.13 0.34
CA ARG A 70 0.44 0.17 0.92
C ARG A 70 1.95 0.40 1.09
N ARG A 71 2.71 -0.65 1.45
CA ARG A 71 4.15 -0.60 1.76
C ARG A 71 5.04 -1.15 0.63
N SER A 72 4.55 -1.14 -0.60
CA SER A 72 5.28 -1.72 -1.73
C SER A 72 6.52 -0.91 -2.16
N GLN A 73 7.47 -1.62 -2.79
CA GLN A 73 8.54 -1.05 -3.62
C GLN A 73 8.00 -0.37 -4.88
N LEU A 74 6.93 -0.86 -5.50
CA LEU A 74 6.28 -0.28 -6.69
C LEU A 74 5.37 0.92 -6.38
N ARG A 75 5.45 1.47 -5.16
CA ARG A 75 4.69 2.67 -4.78
C ARG A 75 5.06 3.87 -5.64
N GLU A 76 6.33 4.00 -6.03
CA GLU A 76 6.81 5.12 -6.83
C GLU A 76 6.18 5.10 -8.20
N GLU A 77 6.24 3.94 -8.86
CA GLU A 77 5.60 3.72 -10.15
C GLU A 77 4.08 3.96 -10.09
N ARG A 78 3.41 3.47 -9.04
CA ARG A 78 1.99 3.76 -8.82
C ARG A 78 1.72 5.26 -8.75
N GLU A 79 2.51 6.03 -8.00
CA GLU A 79 2.30 7.48 -7.90
C GLU A 79 2.51 8.17 -9.25
N ALA A 80 3.52 7.77 -10.03
CA ALA A 80 3.75 8.30 -11.37
C ALA A 80 2.57 7.99 -12.32
N LEU A 81 2.12 6.73 -12.37
CA LEU A 81 0.95 6.31 -13.15
C LEU A 81 -0.33 7.05 -12.72
N THR A 82 -0.46 7.36 -11.43
CA THR A 82 -1.61 8.13 -10.91
C THR A 82 -1.60 9.57 -11.44
N VAL A 83 -0.43 10.22 -11.51
CA VAL A 83 -0.33 11.56 -12.12
C VAL A 83 -0.75 11.51 -13.59
N MET A 84 -0.20 10.56 -14.34
CA MET A 84 -0.50 10.41 -15.77
C MET A 84 -1.99 10.12 -16.01
N ALA A 85 -2.61 9.27 -15.19
CA ALA A 85 -4.03 8.96 -15.29
C ALA A 85 -4.93 10.15 -14.91
N LEU A 86 -4.56 10.96 -13.91
CA LEU A 86 -5.28 12.18 -13.59
C LEU A 86 -5.21 13.19 -14.74
N ALA A 87 -4.04 13.36 -15.34
CA ALA A 87 -3.86 14.23 -16.50
C ALA A 87 -4.70 13.77 -17.70
N ALA A 88 -4.66 12.47 -18.01
CA ALA A 88 -5.45 11.87 -19.08
C ALA A 88 -6.97 11.98 -18.84
N ALA A 89 -7.41 11.94 -17.58
CA ALA A 89 -8.80 12.16 -17.19
C ALA A 89 -9.23 13.64 -17.18
N GLY A 90 -8.36 14.58 -17.58
CA GLY A 90 -8.65 16.02 -17.54
C GLY A 90 -8.57 16.64 -16.14
N ARG A 91 -8.22 15.87 -15.10
CA ARG A 91 -8.12 16.29 -13.70
C ARG A 91 -6.79 16.98 -13.42
N ARG A 92 -6.52 18.07 -14.17
CA ARG A 92 -5.20 18.73 -14.26
C ARG A 92 -4.68 19.25 -12.92
N ASP A 93 -5.52 19.89 -12.11
CA ASP A 93 -5.09 20.43 -10.81
C ASP A 93 -4.62 19.32 -9.86
N GLN A 94 -5.32 18.20 -9.86
CA GLN A 94 -4.96 17.04 -9.05
C GLN A 94 -3.70 16.36 -9.59
N ALA A 95 -3.50 16.31 -10.91
CA ALA A 95 -2.27 15.82 -11.52
C ALA A 95 -1.08 16.70 -11.11
N ARG A 96 -1.19 18.04 -11.22
CA ARG A 96 -0.15 19.01 -10.81
C ARG A 96 0.18 18.87 -9.33
N ALA A 97 -0.83 18.88 -8.46
CA ALA A 97 -0.63 18.76 -7.02
C ALA A 97 0.04 17.42 -6.62
N ARG A 98 -0.19 16.34 -7.38
CA ARG A 98 0.52 15.07 -7.16
C ARG A 98 1.91 15.05 -7.77
N ALA A 99 2.12 15.64 -8.94
CA ALA A 99 3.44 15.77 -9.55
C ALA A 99 4.42 16.53 -8.66
N GLU A 100 3.95 17.62 -8.04
CA GLU A 100 4.74 18.38 -7.05
C GLU A 100 5.19 17.51 -5.87
N ARG A 101 4.28 16.71 -5.32
CA ARG A 101 4.59 15.77 -4.24
C ARG A 101 5.52 14.66 -4.71
N PHE A 102 5.34 14.18 -5.94
CA PHE A 102 6.20 13.16 -6.55
C PHE A 102 7.63 13.68 -6.66
N ARG A 103 7.83 14.89 -7.21
CA ARG A 103 9.14 15.54 -7.32
C ARG A 103 9.83 15.72 -5.98
N ARG A 104 9.10 16.20 -4.97
CA ARG A 104 9.66 16.35 -3.61
C ARG A 104 10.05 15.02 -2.98
N ARG A 105 9.28 13.96 -3.24
CA ARG A 105 9.48 12.63 -2.63
C ARG A 105 10.48 11.76 -3.38
N TYR A 106 10.58 11.92 -4.69
CA TYR A 106 11.38 11.11 -5.60
C TYR A 106 12.21 11.99 -6.55
N PRO A 107 13.11 12.85 -6.02
CA PRO A 107 13.83 13.85 -6.82
C PRO A 107 14.83 13.26 -7.83
N ARG A 108 15.15 11.97 -7.72
CA ARG A 108 16.05 11.23 -8.63
C ARG A 108 15.34 10.11 -9.39
N SER A 109 14.01 10.14 -9.44
CA SER A 109 13.24 9.10 -10.15
C SER A 109 13.41 9.21 -11.66
N LEU A 110 13.58 8.06 -12.30
CA LEU A 110 13.54 7.92 -13.76
C LEU A 110 12.15 8.24 -14.35
N LEU A 111 11.10 8.28 -13.52
CA LEU A 111 9.73 8.59 -13.95
C LEU A 111 9.41 10.09 -13.88
N LEU A 112 10.33 10.93 -13.37
CA LEU A 112 10.13 12.38 -13.34
C LEU A 112 9.79 12.99 -14.70
N PRO A 113 10.51 12.67 -15.80
CA PRO A 113 10.20 13.26 -17.10
C PRO A 113 8.77 12.96 -17.57
N SER A 114 8.27 11.74 -17.34
CA SER A 114 6.90 11.36 -17.68
C SER A 114 5.86 12.06 -16.81
N VAL A 115 6.14 12.21 -15.51
CA VAL A 115 5.29 12.95 -14.56
C VAL A 115 5.20 14.43 -14.94
N GLU A 116 6.34 15.05 -15.27
CA GLU A 116 6.39 16.45 -15.69
C GLU A 116 5.66 16.65 -17.03
N ALA A 117 5.93 15.80 -18.03
CA ALA A 117 5.26 15.85 -19.33
C ALA A 117 3.73 15.77 -19.19
N ALA A 118 3.22 14.90 -18.32
CA ALA A 118 1.78 14.76 -18.09
C ALA A 118 1.12 16.02 -17.49
N THR A 119 1.88 16.90 -16.84
CA THR A 119 1.34 18.12 -16.20
C THR A 119 1.62 19.40 -16.97
N LYS A 120 2.42 19.33 -18.04
CA LYS A 120 2.61 20.47 -18.94
C LYS A 120 1.27 20.83 -19.59
N PRO A 121 0.95 22.13 -19.69
CA PRO A 121 -0.19 22.55 -20.49
C PRO A 121 0.02 22.07 -21.93
N ARG A 122 -0.97 21.35 -22.48
CA ARG A 122 -0.94 21.02 -23.91
C ARG A 122 -1.06 22.35 -24.66
N PRO A 123 -0.21 22.62 -25.67
CA PRO A 123 -0.36 23.84 -26.47
C PRO A 123 -1.79 23.88 -27.01
N ALA A 124 -2.39 25.08 -26.99
CA ALA A 124 -3.67 25.31 -27.67
C ALA A 124 -3.46 24.91 -29.14
N ALA A 125 -4.35 24.06 -29.66
CA ALA A 125 -4.36 23.82 -31.10
C ALA A 125 -4.66 25.16 -31.79
N PRO A 126 -4.04 25.44 -32.95
CA PRO A 126 -4.31 26.65 -33.71
C PRO A 126 -5.79 26.76 -34.10
#